data_AF-A0A6N8L3B0-F1
#
_entry.id   AF-A0A6N8L3B0-F1
#
_cell.length_a   1.000
_cell.length_b   1.000
_cell.length_c   1.000
_cell.angle_alpha   90.00
_cell.angle_beta   90.00
_cell.angle_gamma   90.00
#
_symmetry.space_group_name_H-M   'P 1'
#
loop_
_entity.id
_entity.type
_entity.pdbx_description
1 polymer ?
#
loop_
_entity_poly.entity_id
_entity_poly.type
_entity_poly.pdbx_seq_one_letter_code
_entity_poly.pdbx_strand_id
1 'polypeptide(L)'
;MKPTIFAGVYNQDHILSYYTLALLTFSWKPATVAALYKERWEIETFFKHLKQRLKVTSFVGTSENAVYIQKWTALIGILLFKYIQKKAKYDWNLSNLVNFIRLNIFVKIDLWKWADDPFISGKPPDKKGQYVLF
;
A
#
# COMPACT_ATOMS: atom_id res chain seq x y z
N MET A 1 21.43 -26.08 -27.17
CA MET A 1 21.68 -27.25 -26.31
C MET A 1 21.42 -26.82 -24.86
N LYS A 2 20.29 -27.24 -24.29
CA LYS A 2 20.07 -27.31 -22.83
C LYS A 2 19.91 -28.80 -22.53
N PRO A 3 20.39 -29.31 -21.38
CA PRO A 3 19.48 -29.52 -20.24
C PRO A 3 20.26 -29.38 -18.90
N THR A 4 19.80 -29.51 -17.66
CA THR A 4 18.62 -30.10 -17.00
C THR A 4 18.69 -29.62 -15.54
N ILE A 5 17.57 -29.26 -14.90
CA ILE A 5 17.47 -29.33 -13.42
C ILE A 5 16.21 -30.14 -13.12
N PHE A 6 16.40 -31.39 -12.74
CA PHE A 6 15.40 -32.21 -12.05
C PHE A 6 15.79 -32.26 -10.57
N ALA A 7 14.90 -31.80 -9.69
CA ALA A 7 14.87 -32.23 -8.30
C ALA A 7 13.40 -32.59 -8.01
N GLY A 8 13.16 -33.90 -7.84
CA GLY A 8 11.83 -34.47 -7.70
C GLY A 8 11.25 -34.31 -6.30
N VAL A 9 9.94 -34.04 -6.26
CA VAL A 9 9.03 -34.55 -5.22
C VAL A 9 7.77 -34.98 -5.99
N TYR A 10 7.66 -36.27 -6.28
CA TYR A 10 6.52 -36.85 -6.98
C TYR A 10 5.38 -37.07 -5.99
N ASN A 11 4.32 -36.26 -6.10
CA ASN A 11 3.03 -36.53 -5.48
C ASN A 11 1.96 -36.49 -6.58
N GLN A 12 1.17 -37.57 -6.68
CA GLN A 12 0.23 -37.88 -7.77
C GLN A 12 -0.79 -36.76 -8.01
N ASP A 13 -1.16 -36.01 -6.95
CA ASP A 13 -2.16 -34.94 -6.99
C ASP A 13 -1.61 -33.61 -7.56
N HIS A 14 -0.30 -33.38 -7.45
CA HIS A 14 0.34 -32.17 -7.96
C HIS A 14 0.61 -32.23 -9.46
N ILE A 15 0.68 -33.43 -10.04
CA ILE A 15 0.95 -33.64 -11.47
C ILE A 15 -0.11 -32.94 -12.32
N LEU A 16 -1.39 -33.05 -11.94
CA LEU A 16 -2.48 -32.34 -12.61
C LEU A 16 -2.40 -30.82 -12.43
N SER A 17 -1.93 -30.32 -11.28
CA SER A 17 -1.69 -28.89 -11.06
C SER A 17 -0.54 -28.35 -11.93
N TYR A 18 0.54 -29.11 -12.11
CA TYR A 18 1.66 -28.72 -12.97
C TYR A 18 1.28 -28.73 -14.45
N TYR A 19 0.55 -29.74 -14.93
CA TYR A 19 0.09 -29.78 -16.31
C TYR A 19 -0.94 -28.68 -16.60
N THR A 20 -1.85 -28.37 -15.68
CA THR A 20 -2.80 -27.26 -15.86
C THR A 20 -2.11 -25.89 -15.88
N LEU A 21 -1.12 -25.66 -15.02
CA LEU A 21 -0.33 -24.42 -15.01
C LEU A 21 0.53 -24.28 -16.29
N ALA A 22 1.13 -25.37 -16.77
CA ALA A 22 1.95 -25.42 -17.97
C ALA A 22 1.13 -25.27 -19.27
N LEU A 23 -0.05 -25.89 -19.34
CA LEU A 23 -0.97 -25.75 -20.48
C LEU A 23 -1.56 -24.33 -20.57
N LEU A 24 -1.87 -23.70 -19.43
CA LEU A 24 -2.37 -22.32 -19.39
C LEU A 24 -1.29 -21.30 -19.80
N THR A 25 -0.03 -21.53 -19.44
CA THR A 25 1.09 -20.63 -19.74
C THR A 25 1.64 -20.76 -21.16
N PHE A 26 1.49 -21.91 -21.83
CA PHE A 26 1.93 -22.07 -23.23
C PHE A 26 1.11 -21.26 -24.25
N SER A 27 -0.13 -20.89 -23.90
CA SER A 27 -0.98 -20.03 -24.72
C SER A 27 -0.65 -18.55 -24.55
N TRP A 28 0.04 -18.16 -23.49
CA TRP A 28 0.31 -16.76 -23.15
C TRP A 28 1.72 -16.39 -23.55
N LYS A 29 1.88 -15.17 -24.06
CA LYS A 29 3.21 -14.65 -24.38
C LYS A 29 4.06 -14.66 -23.09
N PRO A 30 5.32 -15.09 -23.13
CA PRO A 30 6.19 -15.11 -21.95
C PRO A 30 6.24 -13.79 -21.19
N ALA A 31 6.10 -12.66 -21.90
CA ALA A 31 6.00 -11.32 -21.32
C ALA A 31 4.76 -11.13 -20.42
N THR A 32 3.61 -11.71 -20.80
CA THR A 32 2.36 -11.65 -20.02
C THR A 32 2.50 -12.46 -18.74
N VAL A 33 3.10 -13.65 -18.82
CA VAL A 33 3.39 -14.49 -17.65
C VAL A 33 4.34 -13.75 -16.71
N ALA A 34 5.43 -13.18 -17.22
CA ALA A 34 6.37 -12.39 -16.40
C ALA A 34 5.70 -11.19 -15.73
N ALA A 35 4.81 -10.47 -16.42
CA ALA A 35 4.05 -9.36 -15.86
C ALA A 35 3.11 -9.80 -14.73
N LEU A 36 2.41 -10.92 -14.88
CA LEU A 36 1.53 -11.47 -13.84
C LEU A 36 2.30 -11.90 -12.59
N TYR A 37 3.48 -12.51 -12.77
CA TYR A 37 4.35 -12.86 -11.65
C TYR A 37 4.90 -11.62 -10.95
N LYS A 38 5.18 -10.53 -11.69
CA LYS A 38 5.56 -9.24 -11.12
C LYS A 38 4.43 -8.65 -10.26
N GLU A 39 3.20 -8.61 -10.76
CA GLU A 39 2.04 -8.12 -10.00
C GLU A 39 1.80 -8.92 -8.71
N ARG A 40 2.00 -10.25 -8.76
CA ARG A 40 1.92 -11.10 -7.57
C ARG A 40 2.95 -10.72 -6.50
N TRP A 41 4.19 -10.41 -6.91
CA TRP A 41 5.25 -9.97 -6.00
C TRP A 41 5.00 -8.59 -5.41
N GLU A 42 4.36 -7.69 -6.16
CA GLU A 42 3.95 -6.38 -5.65
C GLU A 42 2.97 -6.51 -4.48
N ILE A 43 2.02 -7.46 -4.56
CA ILE A 43 1.07 -7.76 -3.47
C ILE A 43 1.80 -8.31 -2.24
N GLU A 44 2.77 -9.22 -2.41
CA GLU A 44 3.57 -9.73 -1.29
C GLU A 44 4.39 -8.62 -0.62
N THR A 45 4.98 -7.75 -1.42
CA THR A 45 5.74 -6.59 -0.96
C THR A 45 4.84 -5.59 -0.22
N PHE A 46 3.63 -5.35 -0.73
CA PHE A 46 2.59 -4.59 -0.04
C PHE A 46 2.26 -5.19 1.33
N PHE A 47 2.00 -6.49 1.43
CA PHE A 47 1.72 -7.15 2.71
C PHE A 47 2.93 -7.16 3.67
N LYS A 48 4.16 -7.22 3.14
CA LYS A 48 5.38 -7.08 3.94
C LYS A 48 5.48 -5.69 4.56
N HIS A 49 5.31 -4.64 3.77
CA HIS A 49 5.31 -3.26 4.25
C HIS A 49 4.17 -3.00 5.23
N LEU A 50 3.00 -3.56 4.96
CA LEU A 50 1.82 -3.49 5.82
C LEU A 50 2.13 -4.05 7.22
N LYS A 51 2.68 -5.26 7.31
CA LYS A 51 3.09 -5.88 8.58
C LYS A 51 4.17 -5.07 9.30
N GLN A 52 5.11 -4.46 8.57
CA GLN A 52 6.17 -3.64 9.18
C GLN A 52 5.65 -2.32 9.76
N ARG A 53 4.67 -1.68 9.11
CA ARG A 53 4.08 -0.41 9.54
C ARG A 53 3.00 -0.61 10.62
N LEU A 54 2.38 -1.78 10.65
CA LEU A 54 1.44 -2.24 11.67
C LEU A 54 2.16 -2.90 12.85
N LYS A 55 3.05 -2.17 13.54
CA LYS A 55 3.47 -2.58 14.89
C LYS A 55 2.39 -2.19 15.88
N VAL A 56 1.45 -3.12 16.16
CA VAL A 56 0.48 -2.97 17.24
C VAL A 56 1.27 -2.86 18.55
N THR A 57 1.45 -1.62 19.03
CA THR A 57 2.33 -1.34 20.18
C THR A 57 1.60 -1.58 21.51
N SER A 58 0.28 -1.58 21.49
CA SER A 58 -0.56 -1.89 22.65
C SER A 58 -1.93 -2.39 22.16
N PHE A 59 -2.39 -3.51 22.73
CA PHE A 59 -3.73 -4.01 22.49
C PHE A 59 -4.71 -3.24 23.39
N VAL A 60 -5.67 -2.54 22.80
CA VAL A 60 -6.70 -1.78 23.55
C VAL A 60 -7.71 -2.73 24.24
N GLY A 61 -7.66 -4.03 23.94
CA GLY A 61 -8.44 -5.08 24.56
C GLY A 61 -7.79 -6.43 24.32
N THR A 62 -7.81 -7.31 25.32
CA THR A 62 -7.12 -8.62 25.31
C THR A 62 -7.99 -9.77 24.81
N SER A 63 -9.25 -9.52 24.46
CA SER A 63 -10.13 -10.56 23.91
C SER A 63 -9.80 -10.85 22.44
N GLU A 64 -9.98 -12.11 22.02
CA GLU A 64 -9.64 -12.57 20.68
C GLU A 64 -10.36 -11.74 19.59
N ASN A 65 -11.66 -11.49 19.80
CA ASN A 65 -12.47 -10.66 18.90
C ASN A 65 -11.98 -9.21 18.84
N ALA A 66 -11.57 -8.62 19.96
CA ALA A 66 -11.01 -7.27 19.98
C ALA A 66 -9.71 -7.19 19.16
N VAL A 67 -8.86 -8.23 19.24
CA VAL A 67 -7.63 -8.31 18.45
C VAL A 67 -7.92 -8.48 16.95
N TYR A 68 -8.93 -9.27 16.56
CA TYR A 68 -9.34 -9.35 15.15
C TYR A 68 -9.84 -8.01 14.63
N ILE A 69 -10.73 -7.34 15.36
CA ILE A 69 -11.26 -6.02 14.96
C ILE A 69 -10.12 -5.01 14.84
N GLN A 70 -9.16 -4.98 15.76
CA GLN A 70 -7.99 -4.10 15.67
C GLN A 70 -7.16 -4.35 14.41
N LYS A 71 -6.93 -5.63 14.04
CA LYS A 71 -6.24 -5.98 12.80
C LYS A 71 -7.01 -5.48 11.58
N TRP A 72 -8.31 -5.75 11.49
CA TRP A 72 -9.14 -5.30 10.37
C TRP A 72 -9.21 -3.78 10.25
N THR A 73 -9.41 -3.06 11.35
CA THR A 73 -9.45 -1.59 11.36
C THR A 73 -8.12 -1.00 10.94
N ALA A 74 -6.99 -1.59 11.34
CA ALA A 74 -5.68 -1.08 10.96
C ALA A 74 -5.37 -1.34 9.47
N LEU A 75 -5.84 -2.47 8.92
CA LEU A 75 -5.81 -2.75 7.48
C LEU A 75 -6.67 -1.76 6.67
N ILE A 76 -7.85 -1.39 7.17
CA ILE A 76 -8.71 -0.39 6.54
C ILE A 76 -8.06 1.00 6.62
N GLY A 77 -7.51 1.38 7.77
CA GLY A 77 -6.90 2.69 7.98
C GLY A 77 -5.72 2.97 7.05
N ILE A 78 -4.80 2.02 6.91
CA ILE A 78 -3.65 2.17 6.00
C ILE A 78 -4.05 2.19 4.52
N LEU A 79 -5.11 1.47 4.14
CA LEU A 79 -5.67 1.55 2.80
C LEU A 79 -6.25 2.94 2.52
N LEU A 80 -6.98 3.52 3.48
CA LEU A 80 -7.50 4.88 3.38
C LEU A 80 -6.37 5.92 3.26
N PHE A 81 -5.31 5.81 4.07
CA PHE A 81 -4.16 6.71 3.96
C PHE A 81 -3.48 6.62 2.59
N LYS A 82 -3.33 5.40 2.05
CA LYS A 82 -2.77 5.18 0.71
C LYS A 82 -3.67 5.74 -0.39
N TYR A 83 -4.98 5.64 -0.24
CA TYR A 83 -5.94 6.22 -1.16
C TYR A 83 -5.85 7.75 -1.18
N ILE A 84 -5.79 8.38 -0.01
CA ILE A 84 -5.61 9.83 0.12
C ILE A 84 -4.27 10.25 -0.50
N GLN A 85 -3.18 9.52 -0.20
CA GLN A 85 -1.85 9.77 -0.78
C GLN A 85 -1.88 9.75 -2.31
N LYS A 86 -2.62 8.81 -2.93
CA LYS A 86 -2.72 8.71 -4.38
C LYS A 86 -3.63 9.74 -5.02
N LYS A 87 -4.65 10.23 -4.31
CA LYS A 87 -5.63 11.18 -4.83
C LYS A 87 -5.21 12.64 -4.62
N ALA A 88 -4.41 12.91 -3.60
CA ALA A 88 -3.85 14.24 -3.35
C ALA A 88 -2.96 14.69 -4.52
N LYS A 89 -3.03 15.98 -4.86
CA LYS A 89 -2.12 16.58 -5.85
C LYS A 89 -0.70 16.78 -5.32
N TYR A 90 -0.55 16.93 -4.01
CA TYR A 90 0.73 17.09 -3.34
C TYR A 90 1.42 15.73 -3.13
N ASP A 91 2.73 15.66 -3.41
CA ASP A 91 3.50 14.43 -3.20
C ASP A 91 3.79 14.20 -1.70
N TRP A 92 2.83 13.55 -1.05
CA TRP A 92 2.90 13.24 0.37
C TRP A 92 3.87 12.10 0.65
N ASN A 93 4.79 12.31 1.60
CA ASN A 93 5.38 11.20 2.33
C ASN A 93 4.33 10.60 3.27
N LEU A 94 4.12 9.28 3.21
CA LEU A 94 3.13 8.56 4.03
C LEU A 94 3.26 8.84 5.53
N SER A 95 4.49 8.97 6.05
CA SER A 95 4.70 9.27 7.47
C SER A 95 4.21 10.67 7.85
N ASN A 96 4.41 11.66 6.97
CA ASN A 96 3.94 13.03 7.18
C ASN A 96 2.41 13.11 7.12
N LEU A 97 1.80 12.42 6.15
CA LEU A 97 0.34 12.35 6.01
C LEU A 97 -0.32 11.75 7.25
N VAL A 98 0.19 10.62 7.74
CA VAL A 98 -0.34 9.95 8.94
C VAL A 98 -0.17 10.81 10.19
N ASN A 99 1.01 11.41 10.38
CA ASN A 99 1.24 12.30 11.52
C ASN A 99 0.32 13.52 11.49
N PHE A 100 0.11 14.10 10.30
CA PHE A 100 -0.79 15.23 10.16
C PHE A 100 -2.24 14.88 10.49
N ILE A 101 -2.75 13.76 9.94
CA ILE A 101 -4.12 13.33 10.22
C ILE A 101 -4.28 13.04 11.72
N ARG A 102 -3.27 12.48 12.37
CA ARG A 102 -3.27 12.30 13.83
C ARG A 102 -3.41 13.62 14.60
N LEU A 103 -2.74 14.69 14.15
CA LEU A 103 -2.81 16.01 14.78
C LEU A 103 -4.15 16.71 14.51
N ASN A 104 -4.76 16.47 13.35
CA ASN A 104 -5.94 17.20 12.88
C ASN A 104 -7.24 16.38 12.92
N ILE A 105 -7.24 15.21 13.58
CA ILE A 105 -8.40 14.31 13.62
C ILE A 105 -9.65 14.95 14.26
N PHE A 106 -9.44 15.95 15.13
CA PHE A 106 -10.51 16.68 15.82
C PHE A 106 -10.74 18.09 15.27
N VAL A 107 -9.99 18.50 14.24
CA VAL A 107 -10.09 19.85 13.68
C VAL A 107 -11.04 19.84 12.49
N LYS A 108 -11.95 20.81 12.43
CA LYS A 108 -12.91 20.95 11.32
C LYS A 108 -12.21 21.59 10.10
N ILE A 109 -11.51 20.78 9.31
CA ILE A 109 -10.83 21.19 8.07
C ILE A 109 -11.39 20.38 6.90
N ASP A 110 -11.51 21.01 5.72
CA ASP A 110 -11.79 20.28 4.47
C ASP A 110 -10.55 19.44 4.10
N LEU A 111 -10.70 18.12 4.23
CA LEU A 111 -9.61 17.16 4.02
C LEU A 111 -8.98 17.30 2.64
N TRP A 112 -9.78 17.50 1.59
CA TRP A 112 -9.29 17.51 0.21
C TRP A 112 -8.60 18.82 -0.12
N LYS A 113 -9.14 19.95 0.34
CA LYS A 113 -8.49 21.25 0.19
C LYS A 113 -7.09 21.26 0.81
N TRP A 114 -6.95 20.64 1.98
CA TRP A 114 -5.67 20.54 2.66
C TRP A 114 -4.75 19.46 2.09
N ALA A 115 -5.29 18.30 1.70
CA ALA A 115 -4.49 17.24 1.10
C ALA A 115 -3.83 17.72 -0.21
N ASP A 116 -4.48 18.60 -0.96
CA ASP A 116 -3.94 19.24 -2.16
C ASP A 116 -2.95 20.38 -1.85
N ASP A 117 -3.16 21.14 -0.76
CA ASP A 117 -2.32 22.27 -0.35
C ASP A 117 -2.08 22.28 1.18
N PRO A 118 -1.06 21.56 1.69
CA PRO A 118 -0.87 21.41 3.13
C PRO A 118 -0.44 22.64 3.87
N PHE A 119 0.35 23.47 3.19
CA PHE A 119 0.71 24.79 3.64
C PHE A 119 -0.35 25.66 3.02
N ILE A 120 -1.38 26.07 3.77
CA ILE A 120 -2.34 27.09 3.31
C ILE A 120 -1.50 28.11 2.55
N SER A 121 -1.60 28.13 1.22
CA SER A 121 -0.68 28.91 0.41
C SER A 121 -0.68 30.32 0.96
N GLY A 122 0.38 30.65 1.70
CA GLY A 122 0.85 32.01 1.77
C GLY A 122 1.05 32.32 0.31
N LYS A 123 0.10 33.08 -0.26
CA LYS A 123 0.13 33.59 -1.61
C LYS A 123 1.60 33.79 -2.00
N PRO A 124 2.07 33.23 -3.14
CA PRO A 124 3.48 33.41 -3.51
C PRO A 124 3.80 34.89 -3.35
N PRO A 125 4.94 35.26 -2.71
CA PRO A 125 5.25 36.65 -2.51
C PRO A 125 5.07 37.34 -3.85
N ASP A 126 4.44 38.53 -3.82
CA ASP A 126 4.46 39.48 -4.93
C ASP A 126 5.84 39.40 -5.61
N LYS A 127 5.93 39.58 -6.93
CA LYS A 127 7.19 39.60 -7.71
C LYS A 127 8.32 40.47 -7.08
N LYS A 128 8.04 41.25 -6.03
CA LYS A 128 8.95 42.02 -5.17
C LYS A 128 9.34 41.35 -3.83
N GLY A 129 9.02 40.08 -3.58
CA GLY A 129 9.52 39.31 -2.44
C GLY A 129 8.93 39.65 -1.07
N GLN A 130 7.81 40.37 -1.00
CA GLN A 130 7.26 40.86 0.27
C GLN A 130 5.99 40.09 0.70
N TYR A 131 6.01 39.55 1.91
CA TYR A 131 4.81 39.06 2.57
C TYR A 131 4.15 40.24 3.28
N VAL A 132 2.93 40.59 2.87
CA VAL A 132 2.08 41.52 3.63
C VAL A 132 1.63 40.79 4.89
N LEU A 133 2.36 41.04 5.98
CA LEU A 133 1.83 40.90 7.33
C LEU A 133 1.10 42.20 7.66
N PHE A 134 0.06 42.08 8.48
CA PHE A 134 -0.68 43.20 9.07
C PHE A 134 0.22 44.38 9.44
#